data_AF-A0A8T4NLU5-F1
#
_entry.id   AF-A0A8T4NLU5-F1
#
_cell.length_a   1.000
_cell.length_b   1.000
_cell.length_c   1.000
_cell.angle_alpha   90.00
_cell.angle_beta   90.00
_cell.angle_gamma   90.00
#
_symmetry.space_group_name_H-M   'P 1'
#
loop_
_entity.id
_entity.type
_entity.pdbx_description
1 polymer ?
#
loop_
_entity_poly.entity_id
_entity_poly.type
_entity_poly.pdbx_seq_one_letter_code
_entity_poly.pdbx_strand_id
1 'polypeptide(L)' 'MGARPPEAKKRRMEYNIDQEIYDNFVKACSKKGLAPQVLIEQFMKRFNQTGQAQFSSLYP' A
#
# COMPACT_ATOMS: atom_id res chain seq x y z
N MET A 1 0.46 -34.50 -8.84
CA MET A 1 1.43 -33.38 -8.66
C MET A 1 0.66 -32.23 -8.03
N GLY A 2 0.82 -31.99 -6.73
CA GLY A 2 0.09 -30.93 -6.03
C GLY A 2 0.56 -29.56 -6.51
N ALA A 3 -0.31 -28.82 -7.20
CA ALA A 3 -0.04 -27.47 -7.65
C ALA A 3 0.19 -26.58 -6.41
N ARG A 4 1.46 -26.28 -6.11
CA ARG A 4 1.80 -25.23 -5.16
C ARG A 4 1.28 -23.92 -5.75
N PRO A 5 0.59 -23.06 -4.97
CA PRO A 5 0.15 -21.78 -5.49
C PRO A 5 1.37 -21.02 -6.03
N PRO A 6 1.26 -20.35 -7.19
CA PRO A 6 2.38 -19.63 -7.77
C PRO A 6 2.94 -18.68 -6.73
N GLU A 7 4.24 -18.79 -6.48
CA GLU A 7 4.93 -17.95 -5.51
C GLU A 7 4.66 -16.49 -5.86
N ALA A 8 4.17 -15.72 -4.88
CA ALA A 8 3.77 -14.34 -5.11
C ALA A 8 4.98 -13.57 -5.65
N LYS A 9 4.90 -13.13 -6.91
CA LYS A 9 5.93 -12.31 -7.55
C LYS A 9 5.91 -10.92 -6.89
N LYS A 10 6.70 -10.75 -5.83
CA LYS A 10 6.85 -9.47 -5.14
C LYS A 10 7.75 -8.57 -5.96
N ARG A 11 7.32 -7.32 -6.17
CA ARG A 11 8.13 -6.27 -6.78
C ARG A 11 8.45 -5.24 -5.69
N ARG A 12 9.73 -4.84 -5.60
CA ARG A 12 10.12 -3.70 -4.74
C ARG A 12 9.59 -2.42 -5.37
N MET A 13 8.99 -1.55 -4.56
CA MET A 13 8.54 -0.23 -4.97
C MET A 13 9.50 0.78 -4.36
N GLU A 14 10.14 1.58 -5.22
CA GLU A 14 10.92 2.72 -4.79
C GLU A 14 10.07 3.96 -4.99
N TYR A 15 9.73 4.62 -3.88
CA TYR A 15 8.95 5.84 -3.89
C TYR A 15 9.78 6.99 -3.35
N ASN A 16 9.75 8.13 -4.05
CA ASN A 16 10.32 9.37 -3.54
C ASN A 16 9.22 10.13 -2.79
N ILE A 17 8.98 9.74 -1.54
CA ILE A 17 7.96 10.34 -0.65
C ILE A 17 8.68 11.23 0.35
N ASP A 18 8.04 12.34 0.71
CA ASP A 18 8.49 13.18 1.80
C ASP A 18 8.66 12.38 3.11
N GLN A 19 9.76 12.63 3.81
CA GLN A 19 10.14 11.85 4.99
C GLN A 19 9.12 12.01 6.13
N GLU A 20 8.58 13.21 6.35
CA GLU A 20 7.63 13.47 7.42
C GLU A 20 6.30 12.75 7.16
N ILE A 21 5.84 12.75 5.90
CA ILE A 21 4.65 12.02 5.49
C ILE A 21 4.85 10.52 5.72
N TYR A 22 5.99 9.97 5.31
CA TYR A 22 6.29 8.55 5.49
C TYR A 22 6.35 8.17 6.97
N ASP A 23 7.05 8.96 7.79
CA ASP A 23 7.23 8.68 9.22
C ASP A 23 5.88 8.71 9.99
N ASN A 24 5.02 9.70 9.68
CA ASN A 24 3.67 9.77 10.22
C ASN A 24 2.82 8.57 9.80
N PHE A 25 2.91 8.14 8.53
CA PHE A 25 2.23 6.96 8.05
C PHE A 25 2.69 5.70 8.77
N VAL A 26 4.00 5.49 8.92
CA VAL A 26 4.57 4.34 9.63
C VAL A 26 4.15 4.32 11.11
N LYS A 27 4.15 5.48 11.78
CA LYS A 27 3.66 5.61 13.16
C LYS A 27 2.18 5.23 13.26
N ALA A 28 1.35 5.69 12.33
CA ALA A 28 -0.07 5.35 12.30
C ALA A 28 -0.31 3.86 12.03
N CYS A 29 0.47 3.24 11.14
CA CYS A 29 0.44 1.81 10.86
C CYS A 29 0.83 0.99 12.11
N SER A 30 1.91 1.40 12.78
CA SER A 30 2.41 0.76 14.00
C SER A 30 1.39 0.78 15.13
N LYS A 31 0.69 1.90 15.33
CA LYS A 31 -0.40 2.02 16.32
C LYS A 31 -1.55 1.04 16.07
N LYS A 32 -1.79 0.65 14.82
CA LYS A 32 -2.84 -0.29 14.42
C LYS A 32 -2.34 -1.74 14.34
N GLY A 33 -1.06 -1.99 14.60
CA GLY A 33 -0.44 -3.32 14.45
C GLY A 33 -0.36 -3.79 12.99
N LEU A 34 -0.36 -2.87 12.03
CA LEU A 34 -0.34 -3.18 10.60
C LEU A 34 1.01 -2.79 9.99
N ALA A 35 1.50 -3.61 9.07
CA ALA A 35 2.66 -3.25 8.27
C ALA A 35 2.25 -2.24 7.18
N PRO A 36 3.02 -1.15 6.98
CA PRO A 36 2.71 -0.12 5.98
C PRO A 36 2.58 -0.70 4.56
N GLN A 37 3.38 -1.71 4.23
CA GLN A 37 3.31 -2.40 2.94
C GLN A 37 1.93 -3.04 2.70
N VAL A 38 1.35 -3.68 3.73
CA VAL A 38 0.05 -4.37 3.61
C VAL A 38 -1.07 -3.37 3.32
N LEU A 39 -1.01 -2.18 3.91
CA LEU A 39 -1.98 -1.12 3.65
C LEU A 39 -1.85 -0.57 2.24
N ILE A 40 -0.63 -0.36 1.75
CA ILE A 40 -0.38 0.07 0.38
C ILE A 40 -0.88 -0.98 -0.62
N GLU A 41 -0.60 -2.26 -0.38
CA GLU A 41 -1.08 -3.37 -1.24
C GLU A 41 -2.62 -3.44 -1.27
N GLN A 42 -3.28 -3.29 -0.11
CA GLN A 42 -4.75 -3.24 -0.05
C GLN A 42 -5.33 -2.01 -0.74
N PHE A 43 -4.68 -0.85 -0.58
CA PHE A 43 -5.05 0.37 -1.27
C PHE A 43 -4.95 0.21 -2.79
N MET A 44 -3.83 -0.30 -3.29
CA MET A 44 -3.62 -0.57 -4.72
C MET A 44 -4.64 -1.57 -5.26
N LYS A 45 -4.93 -2.64 -4.50
CA LYS A 45 -5.95 -3.62 -4.89
C LYS A 45 -7.32 -2.98 -5.02
N ARG A 46 -7.71 -2.15 -4.05
CA ARG A 46 -8.99 -1.40 -4.10
C ARG A 46 -9.01 -0.42 -5.25
N PHE A 47 -7.95 0.36 -5.44
CA PHE A 47 -7.82 1.30 -6.54
C PHE A 47 -7.99 0.62 -7.91
N ASN A 48 -7.33 -0.52 -8.12
CA ASN A 48 -7.46 -1.29 -9.37
C ASN A 48 -8.86 -1.88 -9.58
N GLN A 49 -9.62 -2.12 -8.51
CA GLN A 49 -10.98 -2.65 -8.58
C GLN A 49 -12.03 -1.57 -8.84
N THR A 50 -11.87 -0.38 -8.23
CA THR A 50 -12.87 0.69 -8.29
C THR A 50 -12.53 1.78 -9.30
N GLY A 51 -11.27 1.87 -9.74
CA GLY A 51 -10.75 2.99 -10.52
C GLY A 51 -10.72 4.31 -9.74
N GLN A 52 -11.09 4.30 -8.46
CA GLN A 52 -11.18 5.50 -7.64
C GLN A 52 -9.97 5.58 -6.71
N ALA A 53 -9.10 6.54 -6.99
CA ALA A 53 -8.21 7.07 -5.98
C ALA A 53 -9.10 7.92 -5.09
N GLN A 54 -9.34 7.49 -3.86
CA GLN A 54 -10.05 8.29 -2.87
C GLN A 54 -9.15 9.45 -2.41
N PHE A 55 -8.72 10.30 -3.35
CA PHE A 55 -7.96 11.53 -3.17
C PHE A 55 -8.62 12.71 -3.91
N SER A 56 -9.90 12.57 -4.29
CA SER A 56 -10.68 13.56 -5.06
C SER A 56 -10.95 14.90 -4.32
N SER A 57 -10.19 15.21 -3.26
CA SER A 57 -10.32 16.47 -2.51
C SER A 57 -9.00 16.99 -1.92
N LEU A 58 -7.84 16.39 -2.27
CA LEU A 58 -6.55 16.76 -1.66
C LEU A 58 -5.50 17.28 -2.66
N TYR A 59 -5.86 17.42 -3.93
CA TYR A 59 -5.09 18.21 -4.90
C TYR A 59 -6.06 19.16 -5.61
N PRO A 60 -5.87 20.49 -5.53
CA PRO A 60 -6.55 21.42 -6.43
C PRO A 60 -6.08 21.23 -7.88
#